data_AF-A0AAU4ECJ4-F1
#
_entry.id   AF-A0AAU4ECJ4-F1
#
_cell.length_a   1.000
_cell.length_b   1.000
_cell.length_c   1.000
_cell.angle_alpha   90.00
_cell.angle_beta   90.00
_cell.angle_gamma   90.00
#
_symmetry.space_group_name_H-M   'P 1'
#
loop_
_entity.id
_entity.type
_entity.pdbx_description
1 polymer ?
#
loop_
_entity_poly.entity_id
_entity_poly.type
_entity_poly.pdbx_seq_one_letter_code
_entity_poly.pdbx_strand_id
1 'polypeptide(L)'
;MRHTIRGLGTVLATAAAGAALLAAAPAAQAAPANTAAVLDVKSATWGQLHAGDCEQDNGTIVLRSDGTGDWSATTLTYQTHSGDVWHSSFDVKTTAGTKLFSAGTFDSPRMNDGNPPPRYTWSAHFKYDAALFGAVDIFKSIQHSSC
;
A
#
# COMPACT_ATOMS: atom_id res chain seq x y z
N MET A 1 21.09 -45.85 -74.51
CA MET A 1 21.23 -44.81 -75.57
C MET A 1 20.90 -43.48 -74.90
N ARG A 2 21.71 -42.42 -74.78
CA ARG A 2 22.93 -41.90 -75.45
C ARG A 2 23.65 -40.96 -74.44
N HIS A 3 24.95 -41.18 -74.21
CA HIS A 3 26.10 -40.33 -74.59
C HIS A 3 26.54 -39.24 -73.57
N THR A 4 27.71 -39.51 -72.97
CA THR A 4 28.93 -38.67 -72.80
C THR A 4 28.84 -37.16 -73.13
N ILE A 5 29.50 -36.26 -72.39
CA ILE A 5 30.90 -35.85 -72.62
C ILE A 5 31.48 -35.07 -71.40
N ARG A 6 32.77 -35.31 -71.12
CA ARG A 6 33.67 -34.57 -70.22
C ARG A 6 34.10 -33.21 -70.80
N GLY A 7 34.35 -32.20 -69.96
CA GLY A 7 35.10 -31.00 -70.33
C GLY A 7 35.73 -30.30 -69.12
N LEU A 8 37.06 -30.11 -69.16
CA LEU A 8 37.93 -29.44 -68.17
C LEU A 8 37.73 -27.91 -68.12
N GLY A 9 38.12 -27.30 -67.00
CA GLY A 9 38.54 -25.90 -66.95
C GLY A 9 38.66 -25.34 -65.53
N THR A 10 39.81 -25.50 -64.89
CA THR A 10 40.15 -24.85 -63.62
C THR A 10 40.56 -23.40 -63.86
N VAL A 11 39.93 -22.43 -63.20
CA VAL A 11 40.51 -21.09 -62.97
C VAL A 11 40.21 -20.69 -61.54
N LEU A 12 41.29 -20.54 -60.74
CA LEU A 12 41.25 -19.88 -59.45
C LEU A 12 40.95 -18.39 -59.68
N ALA A 13 39.98 -17.86 -58.92
CA ALA A 13 39.96 -16.46 -58.56
C ALA A 13 39.59 -16.36 -57.07
N THR A 14 40.62 -16.23 -56.25
CA THR A 14 40.52 -15.75 -54.87
C THR A 14 40.04 -14.30 -54.90
N ALA A 15 38.84 -14.04 -54.40
CA ALA A 15 38.43 -12.69 -54.03
C ALA A 15 37.93 -12.70 -52.58
N ALA A 16 38.56 -11.83 -51.81
CA ALA A 16 38.52 -11.73 -50.37
C ALA A 16 37.11 -11.44 -49.80
N ALA A 17 36.87 -12.09 -48.66
CA ALA A 17 36.28 -11.55 -47.44
C ALA A 17 35.31 -10.37 -47.55
N GLY A 18 34.06 -10.66 -47.21
CA GLY A 18 33.07 -9.68 -46.79
C GLY A 18 31.99 -10.36 -45.96
N ALA A 19 32.38 -10.96 -44.83
CA ALA A 19 31.41 -11.47 -43.86
C ALA A 19 30.70 -10.27 -43.21
N ALA A 20 29.57 -9.86 -43.78
CA ALA A 20 28.61 -9.03 -43.07
C ALA A 20 27.97 -9.92 -42.00
N LEU A 21 28.55 -9.93 -40.81
CA LEU A 21 27.87 -10.43 -39.62
C LEU A 21 26.63 -9.57 -39.42
N LEU A 22 25.46 -10.12 -39.80
CA LEU A 22 24.18 -9.68 -39.27
C LEU A 22 24.26 -9.86 -37.76
N ALA A 23 24.61 -8.79 -37.05
CA ALA A 23 24.46 -8.72 -35.62
C ALA A 23 22.97 -8.90 -35.33
N ALA A 24 22.59 -10.12 -34.95
CA ALA A 24 21.31 -10.36 -34.32
C ALA A 24 21.30 -9.50 -33.05
N ALA A 25 20.63 -8.35 -33.11
CA ALA A 25 20.31 -7.58 -31.93
C ALA A 25 19.56 -8.53 -30.99
N PRO A 26 19.99 -8.69 -29.73
CA PRO A 26 19.19 -9.44 -28.78
C PRO A 26 17.86 -8.70 -28.68
N ALA A 27 16.76 -9.41 -28.95
CA ALA A 27 15.43 -8.92 -28.64
C ALA A 27 15.46 -8.49 -27.18
N ALA A 28 15.31 -7.19 -26.92
CA ALA A 28 15.19 -6.68 -25.57
C ALA A 28 13.99 -7.38 -24.95
N GLN A 29 14.26 -8.36 -24.08
CA GLN A 29 13.26 -8.94 -23.20
C GLN A 29 12.69 -7.75 -22.43
N ALA A 30 11.46 -7.34 -22.76
CA ALA A 30 10.74 -6.39 -21.96
C ALA A 30 10.70 -6.98 -20.54
N ALA A 31 11.27 -6.26 -19.58
CA ALA A 31 11.15 -6.61 -18.18
C ALA A 31 9.66 -6.83 -17.87
N PRO A 32 9.28 -7.84 -17.07
CA PRO A 32 7.89 -7.99 -16.68
C PRO A 32 7.47 -6.66 -16.05
N ALA A 33 6.42 -6.04 -16.61
CA ALA A 33 5.79 -4.91 -15.97
C ALA A 33 5.42 -5.38 -14.56
N ASN A 34 5.98 -4.74 -13.54
CA ASN A 34 5.59 -4.96 -12.15
C ASN A 34 4.13 -4.54 -12.02
N THR A 35 3.22 -5.46 -12.31
CA THR A 35 1.81 -5.31 -11.99
C THR A 35 1.75 -5.29 -10.48
N ALA A 36 1.67 -4.09 -9.89
CA ALA A 36 1.43 -3.95 -8.46
C ALA A 36 0.22 -4.84 -8.12
N ALA A 37 0.44 -5.82 -7.24
CA ALA A 37 -0.63 -6.73 -6.85
C ALA A 37 -1.78 -5.91 -6.28
N VAL A 38 -2.99 -6.11 -6.80
CA VAL A 38 -4.19 -5.47 -6.25
C VAL A 38 -4.42 -6.07 -4.87
N LEU A 39 -4.37 -5.23 -3.84
CA LEU A 39 -4.62 -5.64 -2.47
C LEU A 39 -6.13 -5.62 -2.19
N ASP A 40 -6.60 -6.62 -1.48
CA ASP A 40 -7.95 -6.58 -0.91
C ASP A 40 -7.95 -5.59 0.25
N VAL A 41 -9.07 -4.86 0.40
CA VAL A 41 -9.19 -3.79 1.38
C VAL A 41 -10.46 -3.96 2.21
N LYS A 42 -10.32 -3.80 3.53
CA LYS A 42 -11.44 -3.63 4.47
C LYS A 42 -11.33 -2.24 5.08
N SER A 43 -12.41 -1.47 5.03
CA SER A 43 -12.43 -0.10 5.57
C SER A 43 -13.71 0.19 6.33
N ALA A 44 -13.59 1.03 7.35
CA ALA A 44 -14.74 1.58 8.07
C ALA A 44 -14.53 3.07 8.31
N THR A 45 -15.64 3.80 8.30
CA THR A 45 -15.68 5.23 8.63
C THR A 45 -16.73 5.48 9.70
N TRP A 46 -16.45 6.38 10.62
CA TRP A 46 -17.39 6.81 11.65
C TRP A 46 -17.29 8.31 11.89
N GLY A 47 -18.37 8.86 12.43
CA GLY A 47 -18.46 10.28 12.75
C GLY A 47 -17.82 10.61 14.09
N GLN A 48 -18.43 11.58 14.74
CA GLN A 48 -17.89 12.21 15.93
C GLN A 48 -17.73 11.26 17.13
N LEU A 49 -16.60 11.37 17.83
CA LEU A 49 -16.35 10.80 19.14
C LEU A 49 -15.88 11.89 20.10
N HIS A 50 -16.22 11.74 21.38
CA HIS A 50 -15.82 12.66 22.44
C HIS A 50 -15.00 11.93 23.51
N ALA A 51 -13.97 12.59 24.03
CA ALA A 51 -13.23 12.16 25.20
C ALA A 51 -12.82 13.41 25.99
N GLY A 52 -13.40 13.60 27.19
CA GLY A 52 -13.21 14.84 27.93
C GLY A 52 -13.71 16.05 27.13
N ASP A 53 -12.84 17.05 26.98
CA ASP A 53 -13.04 18.25 26.17
C ASP A 53 -12.42 18.17 24.77
N CYS A 54 -11.97 16.97 24.37
CA CYS A 54 -11.51 16.72 23.01
C CYS A 54 -12.57 16.01 22.17
N GLU A 55 -12.50 16.28 20.88
CA GLU A 55 -13.36 15.70 19.87
C GLU A 55 -12.53 15.12 18.74
N GLN A 56 -12.97 13.96 18.23
CA GLN A 56 -12.56 13.40 16.96
C GLN A 56 -13.74 13.41 16.00
N ASP A 57 -13.46 13.61 14.72
CA ASP A 57 -14.43 13.55 13.62
C ASP A 57 -13.81 12.89 12.37
N ASN A 58 -14.66 12.41 11.46
CA ASN A 58 -14.25 11.73 10.22
C ASN A 58 -13.23 10.59 10.43
N GLY A 59 -13.43 9.77 11.46
CA GLY A 59 -12.58 8.62 11.73
C GLY A 59 -12.64 7.61 10.57
N THR A 60 -11.50 7.22 10.03
CA THR A 60 -11.39 6.25 8.94
C THR A 60 -10.27 5.27 9.24
N ILE A 61 -10.56 3.97 9.17
CA ILE A 61 -9.55 2.92 9.23
C ILE A 61 -9.58 2.10 7.94
N VAL A 62 -8.39 1.73 7.46
CA VAL A 62 -8.17 0.92 6.26
C VAL A 62 -7.22 -0.21 6.64
N LEU A 63 -7.60 -1.44 6.31
CA LEU A 63 -6.75 -2.63 6.41
C LEU A 63 -6.60 -3.22 5.02
N ARG A 64 -5.36 -3.55 4.65
CA ARG A 64 -5.01 -4.16 3.37
C ARG A 64 -4.50 -5.57 3.56
N SER A 65 -4.75 -6.45 2.59
CA SER A 65 -4.40 -7.87 2.67
C SER A 65 -2.90 -8.18 2.78
N ASP A 66 -2.02 -7.20 2.57
CA ASP A 66 -0.56 -7.32 2.76
C ASP A 66 -0.10 -7.13 4.21
N GLY A 67 -1.03 -6.91 5.15
CA GLY A 67 -0.69 -6.67 6.56
C GLY A 67 -0.40 -5.20 6.87
N THR A 68 -0.70 -4.27 5.96
CA THR A 68 -0.63 -2.83 6.22
C THR A 68 -1.99 -2.23 6.51
N GLY A 69 -2.00 -1.16 7.31
CA GLY A 69 -3.20 -0.39 7.57
C GLY A 69 -2.92 1.08 7.77
N ASP A 70 -3.92 1.90 7.54
CA ASP A 70 -3.91 3.32 7.84
C ASP A 70 -5.12 3.67 8.69
N TRP A 71 -4.92 4.60 9.59
CA TRP A 71 -6.01 5.25 10.30
C TRP A 71 -5.85 6.77 10.17
N SER A 72 -6.96 7.49 10.05
CA SER A 72 -6.98 8.94 9.97
C SER A 72 -8.21 9.52 10.64
N ALA A 73 -8.07 10.73 11.16
CA ALA A 73 -9.18 11.50 11.69
C ALA A 73 -8.89 13.00 11.66
N THR A 74 -9.89 13.79 12.05
CA THR A 74 -9.72 15.19 12.40
C THR A 74 -10.02 15.35 13.88
N THR A 75 -9.12 15.97 14.64
CA THR A 75 -9.28 16.16 16.08
C THR A 75 -9.22 17.64 16.46
N LEU A 76 -9.84 18.02 17.57
CA LEU A 76 -9.76 19.35 18.17
C LEU A 76 -9.94 19.25 19.70
N THR A 77 -9.52 20.27 20.43
CA THR A 77 -9.83 20.45 21.87
C THR A 77 -10.60 21.75 22.09
N TYR A 78 -11.46 21.78 23.12
CA TYR A 78 -12.28 22.92 23.49
C TYR A 78 -11.77 23.73 24.69
N GLN A 79 -10.95 23.17 25.61
CA GLN A 79 -10.67 23.85 26.89
C GLN A 79 -9.25 23.67 27.45
N THR A 80 -8.20 23.66 26.62
CA THR A 80 -6.82 23.78 27.14
C THR A 80 -5.93 24.80 26.41
N HIS A 81 -5.44 25.77 27.18
CA HIS A 81 -4.45 26.75 26.70
C HIS A 81 -3.04 26.14 26.60
N SER A 82 -2.78 25.07 27.37
CA SER A 82 -1.54 24.31 27.22
C SER A 82 -1.63 23.35 26.05
N GLY A 83 -2.81 22.92 25.63
CA GLY A 83 -3.03 22.04 24.51
C GLY A 83 -3.01 20.55 24.85
N ASP A 84 -3.94 19.83 24.22
CA ASP A 84 -4.23 18.40 24.45
C ASP A 84 -3.72 17.51 23.33
N VAL A 85 -3.67 16.21 23.62
CA VAL A 85 -3.33 15.19 22.63
C VAL A 85 -4.45 14.17 22.65
N TRP A 86 -5.03 13.92 21.48
CA TRP A 86 -5.99 12.83 21.31
C TRP A 86 -5.24 11.53 21.14
N HIS A 87 -5.56 10.55 21.98
CA HIS A 87 -4.99 9.21 21.95
C HIS A 87 -5.96 8.23 21.31
N SER A 88 -5.47 7.36 20.43
CA SER A 88 -6.26 6.32 19.77
C SER A 88 -5.57 4.97 19.75
N SER A 89 -6.33 3.92 20.05
CA SER A 89 -5.94 2.54 19.79
C SER A 89 -7.14 1.74 19.33
N PHE A 90 -6.91 0.62 18.64
CA PHE A 90 -7.97 -0.19 18.06
C PHE A 90 -7.87 -1.63 18.52
N ASP A 91 -8.97 -2.23 18.95
CA ASP A 91 -9.10 -3.68 19.04
C ASP A 91 -9.82 -4.20 17.80
N VAL A 92 -9.09 -4.93 16.96
CA VAL A 92 -9.62 -5.54 15.74
C VAL A 92 -10.14 -6.94 16.05
N LYS A 93 -11.36 -7.25 15.60
CA LYS A 93 -12.11 -8.42 16.05
C LYS A 93 -12.63 -9.26 14.89
N THR A 94 -12.95 -10.52 15.18
CA THR A 94 -13.77 -11.36 14.32
C THR A 94 -15.24 -10.98 14.41
N THR A 95 -16.08 -11.51 13.51
CA THR A 95 -17.55 -11.36 13.58
C THR A 95 -18.14 -11.88 14.90
N ALA A 96 -17.52 -12.92 15.49
CA ALA A 96 -17.90 -13.45 16.80
C ALA A 96 -17.45 -12.57 17.99
N GLY A 97 -16.73 -11.48 17.73
CA GLY A 97 -16.24 -10.56 18.76
C GLY A 97 -14.91 -10.97 19.41
N THR A 98 -14.26 -12.03 18.93
CA THR A 98 -12.93 -12.44 19.40
C THR A 98 -11.90 -11.41 18.97
N LYS A 99 -11.11 -10.89 19.91
CA LYS A 99 -9.98 -10.00 19.58
C LYS A 99 -8.91 -10.78 18.81
N LEU A 100 -8.54 -10.26 17.64
CA LEU A 100 -7.46 -10.78 16.81
C LEU A 100 -6.13 -10.09 17.17
N PHE A 101 -6.12 -8.76 17.16
CA PHE A 101 -4.96 -7.95 17.50
C PHE A 101 -5.41 -6.56 17.98
N SER A 102 -4.46 -5.84 18.57
CA SER A 102 -4.62 -4.41 18.86
C SER A 102 -3.72 -3.61 17.92
N ALA A 103 -4.23 -2.52 17.35
CA ALA A 103 -3.48 -1.64 16.47
C ALA A 103 -3.25 -0.27 17.14
N GLY A 104 -1.98 0.09 17.22
CA GLY A 104 -1.54 1.45 17.51
C GLY A 104 -1.61 1.88 18.98
N THR A 105 -0.77 2.87 19.25
CA THR A 105 -0.97 3.94 20.24
C THR A 105 -0.71 5.21 19.43
N PHE A 106 -1.77 5.77 18.86
CA PHE A 106 -1.67 6.89 17.94
C PHE A 106 -2.00 8.18 18.67
N ASP A 107 -1.07 9.11 18.64
CA ASP A 107 -1.19 10.41 19.29
C ASP A 107 -1.37 11.50 18.22
N SER A 108 -2.36 12.35 18.41
CA SER A 108 -2.54 13.52 17.54
C SER A 108 -1.38 14.50 17.74
N PRO A 109 -1.19 15.44 16.81
CA PRO A 109 -0.49 16.68 17.16
C PRO A 109 -1.09 17.29 18.43
N ARG A 110 -0.26 18.00 19.20
CA ARG A 110 -0.76 18.83 20.29
C ARG A 110 -1.75 19.87 19.75
N MET A 111 -2.97 19.82 20.24
CA MET A 111 -4.10 20.64 19.81
C MET A 111 -4.28 21.79 20.78
N ASN A 112 -4.46 23.02 20.28
CA ASN A 112 -4.81 24.15 21.13
C ASN A 112 -6.30 24.47 21.00
N ASP A 113 -6.88 25.10 22.01
CA ASP A 113 -8.31 25.45 22.09
C ASP A 113 -8.72 26.61 21.19
N GLY A 114 -7.86 27.60 20.97
CA GLY A 114 -8.06 28.71 20.02
C GLY A 114 -9.44 29.40 20.12
N ASN A 115 -9.84 30.13 19.08
CA ASN A 115 -11.20 30.67 18.95
C ASN A 115 -11.54 31.04 17.48
N PRO A 116 -12.25 30.19 16.72
CA PRO A 116 -12.78 28.88 17.12
C PRO A 116 -11.69 27.80 17.26
N PRO A 117 -11.98 26.65 17.90
CA PRO A 117 -11.09 25.50 17.95
C PRO A 117 -10.50 25.11 16.59
N PRO A 118 -9.16 25.18 16.44
CA PRO A 118 -8.49 24.68 15.25
C PRO A 118 -8.72 23.18 15.08
N ARG A 119 -8.88 22.75 13.83
CA ARG A 119 -9.07 21.35 13.47
C ARG A 119 -7.76 20.77 12.95
N TYR A 120 -7.36 19.64 13.48
CA TYR A 120 -6.11 18.96 13.15
C TYR A 120 -6.43 17.67 12.41
N THR A 121 -6.22 17.66 11.08
CA THR A 121 -6.33 16.42 10.30
C THR A 121 -5.00 15.69 10.29
N TRP A 122 -5.03 14.40 10.62
CA TRP A 122 -3.83 13.58 10.71
C TRP A 122 -4.13 12.11 10.41
N SER A 123 -3.05 11.36 10.20
CA SER A 123 -3.10 9.93 9.89
C SER A 123 -1.92 9.20 10.50
N ALA A 124 -2.12 7.92 10.80
CA ALA A 124 -1.08 7.00 11.24
C ALA A 124 -1.10 5.73 10.39
N HIS A 125 0.09 5.25 10.06
CA HIS A 125 0.29 3.97 9.40
C HIS A 125 0.62 2.89 10.43
N PHE A 126 0.15 1.67 10.22
CA PHE A 126 0.47 0.53 11.07
C PHE A 126 0.60 -0.77 10.28
N LYS A 127 1.18 -1.76 10.95
CA LYS A 127 1.34 -3.13 10.44
C LYS A 127 0.62 -4.12 11.34
N TYR A 128 0.17 -5.22 10.76
CA TYR A 128 -0.42 -6.36 11.45
C TYR A 128 -0.09 -7.66 10.70
N ASP A 129 -0.39 -8.80 11.30
CA ASP A 129 -0.20 -10.10 10.63
C ASP A 129 -1.21 -10.27 9.49
N ALA A 130 -0.72 -10.29 8.25
CA ALA A 130 -1.51 -10.45 7.04
C ALA A 130 -2.36 -11.73 7.06
N ALA A 131 -1.93 -12.78 7.77
CA ALA A 131 -2.70 -14.03 7.91
C ALA A 131 -4.05 -13.81 8.61
N LEU A 132 -4.20 -12.74 9.39
CA LEU A 132 -5.43 -12.41 10.10
C LEU A 132 -6.45 -11.67 9.22
N PHE A 133 -6.04 -11.13 8.06
CA PHE A 133 -6.90 -10.28 7.22
C PHE A 133 -8.25 -10.94 6.91
N GLY A 134 -8.24 -12.22 6.54
CA GLY A 134 -9.46 -12.96 6.23
C GLY A 134 -10.47 -13.00 7.39
N ALA A 135 -9.98 -13.11 8.63
CA ALA A 135 -10.80 -13.22 9.84
C ALA A 135 -11.33 -11.89 10.38
N VAL A 136 -10.77 -10.75 9.94
CA VAL A 136 -11.17 -9.42 10.43
C VAL A 136 -12.60 -9.09 10.04
N ASP A 137 -13.39 -8.67 11.03
CA ASP A 137 -14.63 -7.93 10.84
C ASP A 137 -14.38 -6.47 11.24
N ILE A 138 -14.25 -5.60 10.24
CA ILE A 138 -13.89 -4.20 10.46
C ILE A 138 -14.98 -3.45 11.24
N PHE A 139 -16.24 -3.83 11.08
CA PHE A 139 -17.37 -3.17 11.76
C PHE A 139 -17.56 -3.65 13.21
N LYS A 140 -16.88 -4.73 13.62
CA LYS A 140 -16.77 -5.15 15.02
C LYS A 140 -15.54 -4.58 15.72
N SER A 141 -14.66 -3.92 14.99
CA SER A 141 -13.46 -3.31 15.56
C SER A 141 -13.83 -2.12 16.43
N ILE A 142 -13.17 -1.96 17.57
CA ILE A 142 -13.48 -0.93 18.57
C ILE A 142 -12.31 0.03 18.64
N GLN A 143 -12.60 1.33 18.49
CA GLN A 143 -11.65 2.37 18.85
C GLN A 143 -11.74 2.66 20.35
N HIS A 144 -10.61 2.66 21.03
CA HIS A 144 -10.45 3.24 22.36
C HIS A 144 -9.84 4.63 22.20
N SER A 145 -10.45 5.62 22.86
CA SER A 145 -10.08 7.03 22.72
C SER A 145 -9.93 7.70 24.08
N SER A 146 -8.95 8.59 24.22
CA SER A 146 -8.82 9.44 25.40
C SER A 146 -8.21 10.81 25.08
N CYS A 147 -8.62 11.78 25.89
CA CYS A 147 -7.92 13.00 26.28
C CYS A 147 -7.93 12.98 27.82
#